data_AF-A0A9W6F6Y0-F1
#
_entry.id   AF-A0A9W6F6Y0-F1
#
_cell.length_a   1.000
_cell.length_b   1.000
_cell.length_c   1.000
_cell.angle_alpha   90.00
_cell.angle_beta   90.00
_cell.angle_gamma   90.00
#
_symmetry.space_group_name_H-M   'P 1'
#
loop_
_entity.id
_entity.type
_entity.pdbx_description
1 polymer ?
#
loop_
_entity_poly.entity_id
_entity_poly.type
_entity_poly.pdbx_seq_one_letter_code
_entity_poly.pdbx_strand_id
1 'polypeptide(L)'
;MSASSGLGVVSSVDVEANSEQSCYICLQEGTDTKPLLTPCACKGRPVHRECLARWQLHSSGKSEEKKCRFCDREYDVDWQSTLLDSDELNEDTPKPLMAAVVFNNTVYKIPILPGPEGKAAFKRKVNELFGLSNRMFEVAFEVKLQEDKVNLRGLSAYEAATRCAAMSARRAASAIAADTAHDAPSAATATRAPIPGTDV
;
A
#
# COMPACT_ATOMS: atom_id res chain seq x y z
N MET A 1 -67.28 -19.68 39.47
CA MET A 1 -67.14 -18.65 38.41
C MET A 1 -66.57 -17.39 39.02
N SER A 2 -65.23 -17.34 39.12
CA SER A 2 -64.49 -16.12 39.45
C SER A 2 -63.16 -16.23 38.71
N ALA A 3 -63.02 -15.39 37.69
CA ALA A 3 -61.80 -15.21 36.93
C ALA A 3 -60.85 -14.32 37.73
N SER A 4 -59.56 -14.62 37.72
CA SER A 4 -58.53 -13.64 38.02
C SER A 4 -57.26 -14.02 37.26
N SER A 5 -56.98 -13.15 36.30
CA SER A 5 -55.90 -13.14 35.34
C SER A 5 -54.52 -13.18 35.99
N GLY A 6 -53.70 -14.13 35.58
CA GLY A 6 -52.25 -14.12 35.77
C GLY A 6 -51.57 -13.82 34.44
N LEU A 7 -51.43 -12.53 34.11
CA LEU A 7 -50.56 -12.08 33.02
C LEU A 7 -49.11 -12.26 33.50
N GLY A 8 -48.49 -13.36 33.10
CA GLY A 8 -47.06 -13.57 33.22
C GLY A 8 -46.33 -12.69 32.21
N VAL A 9 -45.74 -11.61 32.72
CA VAL A 9 -44.80 -10.74 32.01
C VAL A 9 -43.66 -11.59 31.43
N VAL A 10 -43.48 -11.54 30.12
CA VAL A 10 -42.24 -12.03 29.49
C VAL A 10 -41.14 -11.05 29.87
N SER A 11 -40.15 -11.53 30.63
CA SER A 11 -38.91 -10.81 30.88
C SER A 11 -38.15 -10.70 29.57
N SER A 12 -38.47 -9.66 28.81
CA SER A 12 -37.62 -9.11 27.77
C SER A 12 -36.47 -8.40 28.47
N VAL A 13 -35.37 -9.12 28.68
CA VAL A 13 -34.11 -8.53 29.14
C VAL A 13 -33.21 -8.33 27.92
N ASP A 14 -33.23 -7.07 27.47
CA ASP A 14 -32.08 -6.31 26.96
C ASP A 14 -31.21 -7.00 25.92
N VAL A 15 -31.62 -6.88 24.65
CA VAL A 15 -30.63 -6.77 23.58
C VAL A 15 -29.91 -5.44 23.80
N GLU A 16 -28.87 -5.46 24.66
CA GLU A 16 -27.91 -4.38 24.71
C GLU A 16 -27.43 -4.15 23.28
N ALA A 17 -27.78 -2.98 22.76
CA ALA A 17 -27.17 -2.43 21.58
C ALA A 17 -25.72 -2.11 21.91
N ASN A 18 -24.90 -3.15 22.03
CA ASN A 18 -23.47 -3.04 21.80
C ASN A 18 -23.36 -2.67 20.32
N SER A 19 -23.44 -1.37 20.04
CA SER A 19 -23.19 -0.80 18.73
C SER A 19 -21.69 -0.92 18.50
N GLU A 20 -21.23 -2.17 18.35
CA GLU A 20 -19.89 -2.58 18.02
C GLU A 20 -19.63 -2.09 16.62
N GLN A 21 -19.28 -0.82 16.55
CA GLN A 21 -18.65 -0.19 15.43
C GLN A 21 -17.34 -0.93 15.23
N SER A 22 -17.39 -2.06 14.52
CA SER A 22 -16.26 -2.87 14.11
C SER A 22 -15.99 -2.65 12.63
N CYS A 23 -14.73 -2.73 12.24
CA CYS A 23 -14.32 -2.56 10.87
C CYS A 23 -15.07 -3.54 9.97
N TYR A 24 -15.81 -3.05 8.97
CA TYR A 24 -16.58 -3.94 8.10
C TYR A 24 -15.71 -4.85 7.20
N ILE A 25 -14.39 -4.62 7.15
CA ILE A 25 -13.43 -5.39 6.36
C ILE A 25 -12.79 -6.50 7.19
N CYS A 26 -12.21 -6.19 8.36
CA CYS A 26 -11.49 -7.15 9.18
C CYS A 26 -12.27 -7.62 10.43
N LEU A 27 -13.45 -7.05 10.66
CA LEU A 27 -14.34 -7.33 11.80
C LEU A 27 -13.70 -7.04 13.17
N GLN A 28 -12.63 -6.22 13.21
CA GLN A 28 -11.98 -5.79 14.45
C GLN A 28 -12.46 -4.41 14.88
N GLU A 29 -12.47 -4.16 16.18
CA GLU A 29 -12.80 -2.86 16.78
C GLU A 29 -11.75 -1.77 16.49
N GLY A 30 -12.12 -0.52 16.72
CA GLY A 30 -11.20 0.61 16.64
C GLY A 30 -10.38 0.73 17.91
N THR A 31 -9.07 0.89 17.77
CA THR A 31 -8.17 1.20 18.89
C THR A 31 -7.65 2.63 18.77
N ASP A 32 -7.05 3.18 19.83
CA ASP A 32 -6.38 4.50 19.76
C ASP A 32 -5.30 4.55 18.68
N THR A 33 -4.64 3.40 18.43
CA THR A 33 -3.60 3.26 17.40
C THR A 33 -4.16 3.03 16.00
N LYS A 34 -5.35 2.44 15.88
CA LYS A 34 -6.04 2.15 14.62
C LYS A 34 -7.50 2.58 14.75
N PRO A 35 -7.78 3.89 14.68
CA PRO A 35 -9.14 4.39 14.80
C PRO A 35 -9.98 3.96 13.60
N LEU A 36 -11.27 3.80 13.86
CA LEU A 36 -12.26 3.57 12.82
C LEU A 36 -12.73 4.89 12.24
N LEU A 37 -12.87 4.93 10.92
CA LEU A 37 -13.39 6.09 10.20
C LEU A 37 -14.56 5.69 9.30
N THR A 38 -15.36 6.69 8.94
CA THR A 38 -16.45 6.55 7.98
C THR A 38 -16.10 7.36 6.73
N PRO A 39 -15.48 6.73 5.71
CA PRO A 39 -14.93 7.44 4.54
C PRO A 39 -15.99 7.92 3.55
N CYS A 40 -17.26 7.65 3.85
CA CYS A 40 -18.42 8.01 3.04
C CYS A 40 -19.64 8.09 3.97
N ALA A 41 -20.76 8.62 3.48
CA ALA A 41 -21.98 8.75 4.28
C ALA A 41 -22.77 7.44 4.51
N CYS A 42 -22.15 6.26 4.36
CA CYS A 42 -22.74 4.99 4.80
C CYS A 42 -22.83 4.97 6.34
N LYS A 43 -24.05 4.93 6.87
CA LYS A 43 -24.28 4.79 8.31
C LYS A 43 -23.93 3.36 8.76
N GLY A 44 -23.23 3.24 9.89
CA GLY A 44 -22.93 1.95 10.51
C GLY A 44 -21.89 1.09 9.77
N ARG A 45 -21.04 1.69 8.92
CA ARG A 45 -19.94 0.97 8.26
C ARG A 45 -18.58 1.64 8.54
N PRO A 46 -18.12 1.58 9.81
CA PRO A 46 -16.79 2.02 10.14
C PRO A 46 -15.74 1.10 9.52
N VAL A 47 -14.57 1.65 9.22
CA VAL A 47 -13.44 0.92 8.63
C VAL A 47 -12.12 1.49 9.13
N HIS A 48 -11.11 0.65 9.30
CA HIS A 48 -9.76 1.16 9.57
C HIS A 48 -9.20 1.82 8.33
N ARG A 49 -8.39 2.88 8.52
CA ARG A 49 -7.72 3.58 7.42
C ARG A 49 -6.89 2.63 6.55
N GLU A 50 -6.10 1.75 7.19
CA GLU A 50 -5.27 0.75 6.52
C GLU A 50 -6.10 -0.27 5.73
N CYS A 51 -7.21 -0.76 6.32
CA CYS A 51 -8.09 -1.73 5.67
C CYS A 51 -8.75 -1.14 4.42
N LEU A 52 -9.22 0.11 4.51
CA LEU A 52 -9.77 0.81 3.35
C LEU A 52 -8.69 1.04 2.29
N ALA A 53 -7.51 1.51 2.67
CA ALA A 53 -6.44 1.76 1.71
C ALA A 53 -6.02 0.48 0.96
N ARG A 54 -5.95 -0.66 1.66
CA ARG A 54 -5.72 -1.97 1.02
C ARG A 54 -6.86 -2.39 0.09
N TRP A 55 -8.11 -2.13 0.48
CA TRP A 55 -9.26 -2.37 -0.39
C TRP A 55 -9.21 -1.53 -1.66
N GLN A 56 -8.91 -0.24 -1.54
CA GLN A 56 -8.77 0.68 -2.67
C GLN A 56 -7.64 0.23 -3.59
N LEU A 57 -6.49 -0.14 -3.03
CA LEU A 57 -5.35 -0.68 -3.78
C LEU A 57 -5.70 -1.99 -4.52
N HIS A 58 -6.36 -2.94 -3.86
CA HIS A 58 -6.82 -4.17 -4.51
C HIS A 58 -7.84 -3.90 -5.62
N SER A 59 -8.60 -2.82 -5.47
CA SER A 59 -9.60 -2.34 -6.42
C SER A 59 -9.02 -1.38 -7.46
N SER A 60 -7.70 -1.17 -7.49
CA SER A 60 -7.07 -0.19 -8.38
C SER A 60 -7.47 -0.41 -9.84
N GLY A 61 -7.87 0.68 -10.50
CA GLY A 61 -8.37 0.66 -11.86
C GLY A 61 -9.85 0.27 -12.00
N LYS A 62 -10.58 0.09 -10.90
CA LYS A 62 -12.05 -0.04 -10.86
C LYS A 62 -12.67 1.19 -10.21
N SER A 63 -13.98 1.37 -10.35
CA SER A 63 -14.71 2.42 -9.62
C SER A 63 -14.56 2.27 -8.11
N GLU A 64 -14.47 1.04 -7.61
CA GLU A 64 -14.31 0.69 -6.19
C GLU A 64 -12.98 1.17 -5.56
N GLU A 65 -12.01 1.61 -6.37
CA GLU A 65 -10.79 2.29 -5.88
C GLU A 65 -11.14 3.63 -5.23
N LYS A 66 -12.02 4.40 -5.87
CA LYS A 66 -12.33 5.78 -5.47
C LYS A 66 -13.73 5.90 -4.88
N LYS A 67 -14.62 4.96 -5.16
CA LYS A 67 -16.04 5.01 -4.79
C LYS A 67 -16.42 3.87 -3.86
N CYS A 68 -17.31 4.18 -2.93
CA CYS A 68 -17.92 3.21 -2.03
C CYS A 68 -18.81 2.24 -2.80
N ARG A 69 -18.55 0.93 -2.70
CA ARG A 69 -19.39 -0.10 -3.36
C ARG A 69 -20.84 -0.15 -2.87
N PHE A 70 -21.15 0.51 -1.76
CA PHE A 70 -22.49 0.50 -1.16
C PHE A 70 -23.31 1.74 -1.49
N CYS A 71 -22.69 2.93 -1.53
CA CYS A 71 -23.40 4.19 -1.77
C CYS A 71 -22.88 4.99 -2.97
N ASP A 72 -21.90 4.45 -3.70
CA ASP A 72 -21.28 5.02 -4.91
C ASP A 72 -20.70 6.44 -4.77
N ARG A 73 -20.56 6.92 -3.54
CA ARG A 73 -19.88 8.18 -3.22
C ARG A 73 -18.38 7.98 -3.18
N GLU A 74 -17.65 9.02 -3.55
CA GLU A 74 -16.20 9.03 -3.46
C GLU A 74 -15.74 8.93 -2.01
N TYR A 75 -14.63 8.24 -1.78
CA TYR A 75 -13.99 8.18 -0.48
C TYR A 75 -13.25 9.48 -0.20
N ASP A 76 -13.39 10.01 1.02
CA ASP A 76 -12.69 11.24 1.43
C ASP A 76 -11.18 11.02 1.69
N VAL A 77 -10.71 9.78 1.61
CA VAL A 77 -9.33 9.36 1.87
C VAL A 77 -8.78 8.57 0.69
N ASP A 78 -7.57 8.92 0.27
CA ASP A 78 -6.83 8.20 -0.75
C ASP A 78 -5.93 7.13 -0.10
N TRP A 79 -5.75 6.00 -0.79
CA TRP A 79 -4.88 4.93 -0.28
C TRP A 79 -3.42 5.32 -0.27
N GLN A 80 -3.02 6.23 -1.16
CA GLN A 80 -1.64 6.70 -1.29
C GLN A 80 -1.19 7.38 0.00
N SER A 81 -1.97 8.29 0.57
CA SER A 81 -1.58 8.98 1.81
C SER A 81 -1.56 8.08 3.05
N THR A 82 -2.13 6.88 2.94
CA THR A 82 -2.16 5.90 4.04
C THR A 82 -1.05 4.88 3.91
N LEU A 83 -0.74 4.46 2.68
CA LEU A 83 0.22 3.38 2.42
C LEU A 83 1.59 3.90 1.96
N LEU A 84 1.67 5.13 1.45
CA LEU A 84 2.88 5.79 0.99
C LEU A 84 3.29 6.85 2.02
N ASP A 85 4.60 6.99 2.23
CA ASP A 85 5.16 8.03 3.09
C ASP A 85 5.12 9.38 2.35
N SER A 86 4.90 10.50 3.06
CA SER A 86 4.69 11.84 2.47
C SER A 86 5.83 12.33 1.56
N ASP A 87 7.05 11.81 1.72
CA ASP A 87 8.20 12.07 0.85
C ASP A 87 8.01 11.55 -0.59
N GLU A 88 7.15 10.54 -0.77
CA GLU A 88 6.96 9.84 -2.05
C GLU A 88 6.05 10.58 -3.03
N LEU A 89 5.29 11.56 -2.54
CA LEU A 89 4.43 12.42 -3.37
C LEU A 89 5.20 13.60 -4.00
N ASN A 90 6.43 13.88 -3.55
CA ASN A 90 7.20 15.08 -3.93
C ASN A 90 8.47 14.80 -4.76
N GLU A 91 8.82 13.55 -5.05
CA GLU A 91 9.97 13.27 -5.93
C GLU A 91 9.58 13.40 -7.42
N ASP A 92 9.92 14.55 -7.99
CA ASP A 92 9.78 14.91 -9.42
C ASP A 92 10.65 14.07 -10.37
N THR A 93 11.60 13.27 -9.87
CA THR A 93 12.49 12.50 -10.74
C THR A 93 11.99 11.06 -10.91
N PRO A 94 11.51 10.67 -12.11
CA PRO A 94 11.09 9.30 -12.39
C PRO A 94 12.31 8.38 -12.44
N LYS A 95 12.71 7.83 -11.29
CA LYS A 95 13.77 6.83 -11.23
C LYS A 95 13.27 5.53 -11.89
N PRO A 96 14.01 4.95 -12.86
CA PRO A 96 13.59 3.71 -13.49
C PRO A 96 13.61 2.58 -12.46
N LEU A 97 12.44 1.94 -12.28
CA LEU A 97 12.29 0.78 -11.41
C LEU A 97 12.46 -0.48 -12.26
N MET A 98 13.03 -1.54 -11.70
CA MET A 98 13.18 -2.80 -12.41
C MET A 98 12.02 -3.74 -12.03
N ALA A 99 11.14 -4.02 -12.99
CA ALA A 99 10.10 -5.03 -12.83
C ALA A 99 10.59 -6.40 -13.32
N ALA A 100 10.31 -7.45 -12.55
CA ALA A 100 10.53 -8.83 -12.97
C ALA A 100 9.23 -9.37 -13.58
N VAL A 101 9.19 -9.52 -14.90
CA VAL A 101 8.05 -10.05 -15.64
C VAL A 101 8.29 -11.54 -15.90
N VAL A 102 7.42 -12.39 -15.38
CA VAL A 102 7.52 -13.85 -15.60
C VAL A 102 6.63 -14.24 -16.78
N PHE A 103 7.21 -14.87 -17.80
CA PHE A 103 6.50 -15.37 -18.98
C PHE A 103 7.14 -16.67 -19.46
N ASN A 104 6.34 -17.72 -19.71
CA ASN A 104 6.82 -19.06 -20.08
C ASN A 104 7.96 -19.57 -19.16
N ASN A 105 7.78 -19.47 -17.84
CA ASN A 105 8.78 -19.82 -16.82
C ASN A 105 10.11 -19.04 -16.92
N THR A 106 10.17 -17.99 -17.73
CA THR A 106 11.36 -17.14 -17.90
C THR A 106 11.12 -15.78 -17.24
N VAL A 107 12.10 -15.30 -16.48
CA VAL A 107 12.03 -14.01 -15.78
C VAL A 107 12.74 -12.93 -16.60
N TYR A 108 11.99 -11.93 -17.05
CA TYR A 108 12.49 -10.78 -17.80
C TYR A 108 12.56 -9.56 -16.90
N LYS A 109 13.75 -8.95 -16.78
CA LYS A 109 13.92 -7.69 -16.04
C LYS A 109 13.67 -6.53 -17.00
N ILE A 110 12.59 -5.78 -16.77
CA ILE A 110 12.18 -4.67 -17.63
C ILE A 110 12.18 -3.38 -16.82
N PRO A 111 12.83 -2.30 -17.30
CA PRO A 111 12.71 -0.99 -16.67
C PRO A 111 11.29 -0.45 -16.85
N ILE A 112 10.67 -0.04 -15.76
CA ILE A 112 9.37 0.62 -15.72
C ILE A 112 9.52 2.05 -15.23
N LEU A 113 8.72 2.95 -15.79
CA LEU A 113 8.65 4.36 -15.40
C LEU A 113 7.26 4.64 -14.81
N PRO A 114 7.16 5.48 -13.76
CA PRO A 114 5.87 5.95 -13.28
C PRO A 114 5.19 6.83 -14.32
N GLY A 115 3.87 6.93 -14.23
CA GLY A 115 3.05 7.78 -15.09
C GLY A 115 2.53 7.13 -16.38
N PRO A 116 1.74 7.90 -17.18
CA PRO A 116 1.04 7.39 -18.36
C PRO A 116 1.98 7.01 -19.50
N GLU A 117 3.10 7.74 -19.67
CA GLU A 117 4.11 7.44 -20.67
C GLU A 117 4.82 6.11 -20.37
N GLY A 118 5.15 5.87 -19.09
CA GLY A 118 5.74 4.62 -18.64
C GLY A 118 4.83 3.42 -18.89
N LYS A 119 3.52 3.57 -18.66
CA LYS A 119 2.51 2.54 -18.98
C LYS A 119 2.50 2.20 -20.47
N ALA A 120 2.53 3.20 -21.34
CA ALA A 120 2.55 2.99 -22.79
C ALA A 120 3.85 2.30 -23.24
N ALA A 121 5.00 2.73 -22.70
CA ALA A 121 6.29 2.12 -22.96
C ALA A 121 6.36 0.65 -22.48
N PHE A 122 5.87 0.36 -21.27
CA PHE A 122 5.77 -1.00 -20.73
C PHE A 122 4.89 -1.88 -21.61
N LYS A 123 3.68 -1.41 -21.97
CA LYS A 123 2.78 -2.14 -22.86
C LYS A 123 3.43 -2.47 -24.20
N ARG A 124 4.12 -1.50 -24.82
CA ARG A 124 4.85 -1.70 -26.09
C ARG A 124 5.94 -2.76 -25.93
N LYS A 125 6.75 -2.67 -24.88
CA LYS A 125 7.88 -3.59 -24.63
C LYS A 125 7.43 -5.01 -24.33
N VAL A 126 6.38 -5.18 -23.52
CA VAL A 126 5.74 -6.49 -23.26
C VAL A 126 5.16 -7.07 -24.54
N ASN A 127 4.50 -6.25 -25.36
CA ASN A 127 3.92 -6.67 -26.62
C ASN A 127 4.99 -7.15 -27.63
N GLU A 128 6.10 -6.42 -27.72
CA GLU A 128 7.26 -6.75 -28.56
C GLU A 128 7.99 -8.01 -28.07
N LEU A 129 8.29 -8.10 -26.77
CA LEU A 129 9.03 -9.22 -26.17
C LEU A 129 8.29 -10.55 -26.26
N PHE A 130 6.96 -10.53 -26.14
CA PHE A 130 6.15 -11.75 -26.12
C PHE A 130 5.44 -12.02 -27.45
N GLY A 131 5.71 -11.21 -28.49
CA GLY A 131 5.10 -11.37 -29.81
C GLY A 131 3.57 -11.32 -29.77
N LEU A 132 3.01 -10.53 -28.86
CA LEU A 132 1.56 -10.43 -28.63
C LEU A 132 0.90 -9.43 -29.57
N SER A 133 1.55 -9.09 -30.69
CA SER A 133 1.13 -8.02 -31.60
C SER A 133 -0.35 -8.19 -31.96
N ASN A 134 -1.17 -7.33 -31.33
CA ASN A 134 -2.63 -7.27 -31.47
C ASN A 134 -3.48 -8.29 -30.67
N ARG A 135 -2.94 -8.90 -29.60
CA ARG A 135 -3.71 -9.71 -28.65
C ARG A 135 -3.98 -8.95 -27.35
N MET A 136 -5.21 -9.08 -26.84
CA MET A 136 -5.52 -8.65 -25.48
C MET A 136 -4.77 -9.56 -24.51
N PHE A 137 -3.92 -8.99 -23.67
CA PHE A 137 -3.23 -9.72 -22.62
C PHE A 137 -3.58 -9.10 -21.26
N GLU A 138 -3.69 -9.97 -20.26
CA GLU A 138 -3.85 -9.56 -18.88
C GLU A 138 -2.49 -9.62 -18.18
N VAL A 139 -2.17 -8.58 -17.42
CA VAL A 139 -0.95 -8.52 -16.59
C VAL A 139 -1.39 -8.61 -15.14
N ALA A 140 -0.73 -9.47 -14.37
CA ALA A 140 -0.85 -9.48 -12.92
C ALA A 140 0.45 -8.93 -12.32
N PHE A 141 0.35 -7.86 -11.54
CA PHE A 141 1.46 -7.28 -10.80
C PHE A 141 1.43 -7.82 -9.37
N GLU A 142 2.46 -8.57 -8.98
CA GLU A 142 2.66 -8.95 -7.57
C GLU A 142 3.54 -7.90 -6.91
N VAL A 143 3.01 -7.21 -5.90
CA VAL A 143 3.76 -6.21 -5.13
C VAL A 143 3.74 -6.58 -3.65
N LYS A 144 4.89 -6.43 -2.99
CA LYS A 144 5.01 -6.67 -1.55
C LYS A 144 4.85 -5.35 -0.81
N LEU A 145 3.82 -5.25 0.03
CA LEU A 145 3.53 -4.08 0.83
C LEU A 145 3.74 -4.41 2.31
N GLN A 146 4.80 -3.86 2.92
CA GLN A 146 5.25 -4.22 4.27
C GLN A 146 5.52 -5.74 4.39
N GLU A 147 4.51 -6.53 4.78
CA GLU A 147 4.56 -7.98 4.91
C GLU A 147 3.55 -8.72 4.02
N ASP A 148 2.57 -8.01 3.46
CA ASP A 148 1.51 -8.59 2.64
C ASP A 148 1.86 -8.58 1.15
N LYS A 149 1.55 -9.67 0.45
CA LYS A 149 1.62 -9.72 -1.02
C LYS A 149 0.28 -9.32 -1.62
N VAL A 150 0.29 -8.26 -2.42
CA VAL A 150 -0.89 -7.77 -3.14
C VAL A 150 -0.75 -8.13 -4.61
N ASN A 151 -1.77 -8.80 -5.15
CA ASN A 151 -1.86 -9.08 -6.58
C ASN A 151 -2.82 -8.08 -7.24
N LEU A 152 -2.28 -7.24 -8.11
CA LEU A 152 -3.02 -6.24 -8.87
C LEU A 152 -3.21 -6.75 -10.28
N ARG A 153 -4.45 -6.78 -10.77
CA ARG A 153 -4.77 -7.33 -12.10
C ARG A 153 -5.09 -6.24 -13.11
N GLY A 154 -4.62 -6.46 -14.33
CA GLY A 154 -4.86 -5.60 -15.47
C GLY A 154 -3.90 -4.41 -15.58
N LEU A 155 -3.77 -3.89 -16.79
CA LEU A 155 -2.96 -2.69 -17.08
C LEU A 155 -3.51 -1.41 -16.42
N SER A 156 -4.76 -1.42 -15.95
CA SER A 156 -5.34 -0.31 -15.18
C SER A 156 -4.65 -0.13 -13.84
N ALA A 157 -4.15 -1.20 -13.22
CA ALA A 157 -3.42 -1.15 -11.96
C ALA A 157 -1.92 -0.84 -12.10
N TYR A 158 -1.43 -0.55 -13.32
CA TYR A 158 -0.01 -0.24 -13.58
C TYR A 158 0.52 0.90 -12.70
N GLU A 159 -0.28 1.96 -12.54
CA GLU A 159 0.13 3.13 -11.78
C GLU A 159 0.29 2.79 -10.29
N ALA A 160 -0.69 2.11 -9.72
CA ALA A 160 -0.64 1.62 -8.34
C ALA A 160 0.56 0.67 -8.14
N ALA A 161 0.77 -0.28 -9.05
CA ALA A 161 1.89 -1.21 -9.01
C ALA A 161 3.25 -0.49 -9.04
N THR A 162 3.38 0.52 -9.87
CA THR A 162 4.64 1.29 -10.01
C THR A 162 4.93 2.11 -8.76
N ARG A 163 3.90 2.73 -8.15
CA ARG A 163 4.03 3.44 -6.87
C ARG A 163 4.46 2.48 -5.75
N CYS A 164 3.82 1.32 -5.63
CA CYS A 164 4.22 0.31 -4.64
C CYS A 164 5.62 -0.29 -4.91
N ALA A 165 6.04 -0.38 -6.17
CA ALA A 165 7.40 -0.79 -6.53
C ALA A 165 8.44 0.28 -6.14
N ALA A 166 8.11 1.57 -6.25
CA ALA A 166 8.96 2.67 -5.82
C ALA A 166 9.26 2.58 -4.31
N MET A 167 8.24 2.36 -3.50
CA MET A 167 8.36 2.10 -2.06
C MET A 167 9.35 0.96 -1.75
N SER A 168 9.16 -0.17 -2.43
CA SER A 168 9.95 -1.38 -2.20
C SER A 168 11.43 -1.16 -2.54
N ALA A 169 11.70 -0.45 -3.65
CA ALA A 169 13.05 -0.12 -4.07
C ALA A 169 13.74 0.83 -3.07
N ARG A 170 13.01 1.80 -2.50
CA ARG A 170 13.53 2.70 -1.46
C ARG A 170 13.81 1.98 -0.15
N ARG A 171 12.89 1.14 0.34
CA ARG A 171 13.13 0.36 1.57
C ARG A 171 14.37 -0.54 1.43
N ALA A 172 14.56 -1.15 0.26
CA ALA A 172 15.78 -1.88 -0.03
C ALA A 172 17.01 -0.96 -0.02
N ALA A 173 16.94 0.21 -0.66
CA ALA A 173 18.04 1.17 -0.68
C ALA A 173 18.38 1.74 0.71
N SER A 174 17.39 2.07 1.54
CA SER A 174 17.55 2.58 2.89
C SER A 174 18.07 1.50 3.85
N ALA A 175 17.64 0.24 3.68
CA ALA A 175 18.21 -0.88 4.43
C ALA A 175 19.70 -1.07 4.09
N ILE A 176 20.06 -0.97 2.81
CA ILE A 176 21.47 -1.03 2.35
C ILE A 176 22.28 0.17 2.88
N ALA A 177 21.69 1.37 2.88
CA ALA A 177 22.33 2.59 3.40
C ALA A 177 22.53 2.55 4.93
N ALA A 178 21.58 1.99 5.68
CA ALA A 178 21.68 1.83 7.12
C ALA A 178 22.77 0.82 7.51
N ASP A 179 22.90 -0.27 6.73
CA ASP A 179 23.94 -1.27 6.94
C ASP A 179 25.35 -0.70 6.65
N THR A 180 25.48 0.15 5.62
CA THR A 180 26.74 0.83 5.30
C THR A 180 27.12 1.96 6.26
N ALA A 181 26.18 2.50 7.03
CA ALA A 181 26.48 3.50 8.06
C ALA A 181 27.01 2.89 9.37
N HIS A 182 26.84 1.58 9.58
CA HIS A 182 27.35 0.88 10.76
C HIS A 182 28.77 0.30 10.60
N ASP A 183 29.24 0.17 9.36
CA ASP A 183 30.56 -0.39 9.01
C ASP A 183 31.54 0.69 8.51
N ALA A 184 31.51 1.89 9.11
CA ALA A 184 32.56 2.88 8.93
C ALA A 184 33.71 2.58 9.93
N PRO A 185 34.90 2.14 9.48
CA PRO A 185 36.04 1.97 10.38
C PRO A 185 36.48 3.34 10.93
N SER A 186 36.30 3.51 12.24
CA SER A 186 36.90 4.61 13.00
C SER A 186 38.42 4.39 13.05
N ALA A 187 39.14 4.97 12.09
CA ALA A 187 40.59 4.93 12.04
C ALA A 187 41.14 6.32 11.69
N ALA A 188 41.66 7.02 12.71
CA ALA A 188 43.01 7.59 12.70
C ALA A 188 43.22 8.51 13.92
N THR A 189 43.65 7.92 15.02
CA THR A 189 44.53 8.58 15.98
C THR A 189 45.87 8.82 15.30
N ALA A 190 46.24 10.09 15.04
CA ALA A 190 47.58 10.46 14.59
C ALA A 190 48.26 11.33 15.66
N THR A 191 49.01 10.64 16.51
CA THR A 191 50.04 11.15 17.42
C THR A 191 51.00 12.11 16.70
N ARG A 192 51.20 13.33 17.23
CA ARG A 192 52.23 14.27 16.78
C ARG A 192 53.27 14.44 17.90
N ALA A 193 54.46 13.87 17.69
CA ALA A 193 55.67 14.09 18.46
C ALA A 193 56.71 14.85 17.59
N PRO A 194 57.88 15.27 18.10
CA PRO A 194 58.25 16.68 18.21
C PRO A 194 59.18 17.19 17.10
N ILE A 195 59.21 18.51 16.97
CA ILE A 195 60.08 19.32 16.10
C ILE A 195 61.55 19.33 16.59
N PRO A 196 62.54 19.09 15.72
CA PRO A 196 63.92 19.53 15.93
C PRO A 196 64.14 20.92 15.30
N GLY A 197 64.83 21.79 16.03
CA GLY A 197 65.17 23.14 15.59
C GLY A 197 66.34 23.21 14.60
N THR A 198 66.43 24.34 13.90
CA THR A 198 67.67 24.82 13.27
C THR A 198 67.73 26.35 13.30
N ASP A 199 68.72 26.79 14.07
CA ASP A 199 69.55 28.00 14.03
C ASP A 199 69.68 28.70 12.66
N VAL A 200 69.45 30.03 12.63
CA VAL A 200 70.31 31.07 12.02
C VAL A 200 69.86 32.47 12.46
#